data_AF-A0A3D0IAA0-F1
#
_entry.id   AF-A0A3D0IAA0-F1
#
_cell.length_a   1.000
_cell.length_b   1.000
_cell.length_c   1.000
_cell.angle_alpha   90.00
_cell.angle_beta   90.00
_cell.angle_gamma   90.00
#
_symmetry.space_group_name_H-M   'P 1'
#
loop_
_entity.id
_entity.type
_entity.pdbx_description
1 polymer ?
#
loop_
_entity_poly.entity_id
_entity_poly.type
_entity_poly.pdbx_seq_one_letter_code
_entity_poly.pdbx_strand_id
1 'polypeptide(L)'
;MLTPVRKQSFSDAVFGPLRHRIAGGELDARTHAAVGFEHSPRTLREALPIFLRHGSPRVLLLLVGLAFVCRVRAGGFSLLDLVPAAVVFLYWPVQEWLIHVFVLHAKPFVLFGRTFDLPVPRSHRAHHQDPWNYHILFIPLHSYLYTL
;
A
#
# COMPACT_ATOMS: atom_id res chain seq x y z
N MET A 1 2.94 58.85 9.52
CA MET A 1 3.93 57.77 9.73
C MET A 1 3.18 56.60 10.38
N LEU A 2 2.75 55.61 9.60
CA LEU A 2 2.01 54.44 10.08
C LEU A 2 2.88 53.21 9.85
N THR A 3 3.20 52.49 10.92
CA THR A 3 3.93 51.21 10.87
C THR A 3 3.05 50.13 10.23
N PRO A 4 3.57 49.29 9.33
CA PRO A 4 2.80 48.17 8.81
C PRO A 4 2.73 47.05 9.86
N VAL A 5 1.52 46.63 10.20
CA VAL A 5 1.26 45.41 10.99
C VAL A 5 1.64 44.20 10.13
N ARG A 6 2.70 43.49 10.53
CA ARG A 6 3.12 42.23 9.92
C ARG A 6 2.03 41.18 10.15
N LYS A 7 1.32 40.77 9.09
CA LYS A 7 0.45 39.59 9.13
C LYS A 7 1.34 38.35 9.28
N GLN A 8 1.29 37.69 10.44
CA GLN A 8 1.81 36.33 10.58
C GLN A 8 0.97 35.40 9.70
N SER A 9 1.64 34.68 8.80
CA SER A 9 1.01 33.62 8.01
C SER A 9 0.72 32.42 8.93
N PHE A 10 -0.46 31.84 8.79
CA PHE A 10 -0.91 30.64 9.53
C PHE A 10 0.05 29.44 9.40
N SER A 11 0.86 29.42 8.33
CA SER A 11 1.92 28.42 8.10
C SER A 11 3.01 28.40 9.17
N ASP A 12 3.35 29.55 9.75
CA ASP A 12 4.56 29.69 10.57
C ASP A 12 4.32 29.30 12.04
N ALA A 13 3.05 29.25 12.47
CA ALA A 13 2.68 28.85 13.83
C ALA A 13 2.57 27.33 14.00
N VAL A 14 2.36 26.58 12.91
CA VAL A 14 2.18 25.11 12.93
C VAL A 14 3.47 24.37 12.56
N PHE A 15 4.31 24.96 11.72
CA PHE A 15 5.55 24.37 11.24
C PHE A 15 6.77 25.19 11.68
N GLY A 16 7.09 25.15 12.97
CA GLY A 16 8.40 25.61 13.45
C GLY A 16 9.54 24.81 12.77
N PRO A 17 10.78 25.34 12.73
CA PRO A 17 11.87 24.71 11.99
C PRO A 17 12.39 23.48 12.76
N LEU A 18 11.70 22.36 12.60
CA LEU A 18 12.13 21.06 13.11
C LEU A 18 13.22 20.48 12.20
N ARG A 19 14.44 20.97 12.44
CA ARG A 19 15.67 20.34 11.98
C ARG A 19 15.93 19.09 12.83
N HIS A 20 15.22 18.00 12.53
CA HIS A 20 15.54 16.67 13.04
C HIS A 20 16.54 16.00 12.10
N ARG A 21 17.81 15.99 12.53
CA ARG A 21 18.85 15.11 12.00
C ARG A 21 18.47 13.66 12.33
N ILE A 22 17.88 12.94 11.38
CA ILE A 22 17.69 11.48 11.50
C ILE A 22 19.06 10.82 11.29
N ALA A 23 19.66 10.36 12.38
CA ALA A 23 20.76 9.41 12.33
C ALA A 23 20.19 8.02 12.01
N GLY A 24 20.30 7.60 10.74
CA GLY A 24 19.86 6.28 10.27
C GLY A 24 20.17 6.01 8.80
N GLY A 25 21.20 6.67 8.25
CA GLY A 25 21.33 6.91 6.80
C GLY A 25 22.07 5.88 5.96
N GLU A 26 22.35 4.64 6.43
CA GLU A 26 23.26 3.76 5.67
C GLU A 26 22.76 2.34 5.38
N LEU A 27 21.76 1.82 6.11
CA LEU A 27 21.23 0.47 5.89
C LEU A 27 20.02 0.41 4.93
N ASP A 28 19.32 1.53 4.72
CA ASP A 28 18.07 1.58 3.93
C ASP A 28 18.30 2.05 2.47
N ALA A 29 19.39 2.78 2.23
CA ALA A 29 19.65 3.44 0.95
C ALA A 29 20.01 2.49 -0.21
N ARG A 30 20.43 1.25 0.09
CA ARG A 30 20.83 0.28 -0.95
C ARG A 30 19.68 -0.57 -1.49
N THR A 31 18.53 -0.62 -0.81
CA THR A 31 17.41 -1.51 -1.15
C THR A 31 16.31 -0.81 -1.95
N HIS A 32 16.30 0.52 -1.95
CA HIS A 32 15.23 1.33 -2.57
C HIS A 32 15.79 2.43 -3.47
N ALA A 33 16.70 2.08 -4.38
CA ALA A 33 16.96 2.98 -5.50
C ALA A 33 15.62 3.23 -6.22
N ALA A 34 15.28 4.51 -6.45
CA ALA A 34 14.06 4.84 -7.19
C ALA A 34 14.09 4.12 -8.54
N VAL A 35 13.09 3.29 -8.79
CA VAL A 35 12.98 2.51 -10.02
C VAL A 35 11.96 3.27 -10.86
N GLY A 36 12.46 4.30 -11.56
CA GLY A 36 11.61 5.22 -12.29
C GLY A 36 10.78 4.53 -13.38
N PHE A 37 9.83 5.29 -13.92
CA PHE A 37 8.89 4.84 -14.96
C PHE A 37 9.54 4.13 -16.16
N GLU A 38 10.77 4.49 -16.49
CA GLU A 38 11.57 3.90 -17.55
C GLU A 38 11.80 2.38 -17.36
N HIS A 39 11.79 1.90 -16.11
CA HIS A 39 12.00 0.49 -15.77
C HIS A 39 10.68 -0.31 -15.64
N SER A 40 9.52 0.33 -15.84
CA SER A 40 8.22 -0.36 -15.77
C SER A 40 7.97 -1.23 -17.00
N PRO A 41 7.44 -2.46 -16.83
CA PRO A 41 7.05 -3.30 -17.95
C PRO A 41 5.97 -2.61 -18.78
N ARG A 42 6.12 -2.64 -20.11
CA ARG A 42 5.22 -2.00 -21.07
C ARG A 42 4.21 -2.97 -21.66
N THR A 43 4.46 -4.27 -21.50
CA THR A 43 3.59 -5.32 -22.01
C THR A 43 3.23 -6.33 -20.92
N LEU A 44 2.11 -7.02 -21.10
CA LEU A 44 1.72 -8.13 -20.21
C LEU A 44 2.77 -9.23 -20.17
N ARG A 45 3.46 -9.47 -21.31
CA ARG A 45 4.51 -10.47 -21.42
C ARG A 45 5.72 -10.13 -20.53
N GLU A 46 6.06 -8.86 -20.41
CA GLU A 46 7.11 -8.37 -19.51
C GLU A 46 6.65 -8.36 -18.04
N ALA A 47 5.40 -7.97 -17.79
CA ALA A 47 4.86 -7.87 -16.44
C ALA A 47 4.64 -9.24 -15.77
N LEU A 48 4.24 -10.25 -16.54
CA LEU A 48 3.90 -11.57 -16.02
C LEU A 48 5.03 -12.24 -15.20
N PRO A 49 6.29 -12.36 -15.68
CA PRO A 49 7.36 -12.93 -14.87
C PRO A 49 7.67 -12.09 -13.62
N ILE A 50 7.50 -10.77 -13.66
CA ILE A 50 7.65 -9.89 -12.48
C ILE A 50 6.55 -10.20 -11.48
N PHE A 51 5.30 -10.22 -11.91
CA PHE A 51 4.13 -10.54 -11.09
C PHE A 51 4.29 -11.90 -10.40
N LEU A 52 4.65 -12.94 -11.17
CA LEU A 52 4.85 -14.29 -10.67
C LEU A 52 6.11 -14.47 -9.80
N ARG A 53 6.98 -13.46 -9.69
CA ARG A 53 8.10 -13.47 -8.73
C ARG A 53 7.70 -13.08 -7.32
N HIS A 54 6.56 -12.41 -7.16
CA HIS A 54 6.12 -11.87 -5.87
C HIS A 54 5.22 -12.84 -5.11
N GLY A 55 5.32 -12.82 -3.78
CA GLY A 55 4.62 -13.74 -2.89
C GLY A 55 3.10 -13.56 -2.91
N SER A 56 2.61 -12.33 -2.83
CA SER A 56 1.17 -12.01 -2.76
C SER A 56 0.39 -12.51 -4.00
N PRO A 57 0.84 -12.24 -5.24
CA PRO A 57 0.29 -12.87 -6.45
C PRO A 57 0.22 -14.39 -6.40
N ARG A 58 1.27 -15.06 -5.93
CA ARG A 58 1.32 -16.53 -5.87
C ARG A 58 0.31 -17.08 -4.89
N VAL A 59 0.20 -16.47 -3.71
CA VAL A 59 -0.79 -16.85 -2.68
C VAL A 59 -2.20 -16.69 -3.26
N LEU A 60 -2.50 -15.56 -3.89
CA LEU A 60 -3.81 -15.33 -4.52
C LEU A 60 -4.12 -16.37 -5.59
N LEU A 61 -3.19 -16.61 -6.53
CA LEU A 61 -3.37 -17.60 -7.59
C LEU A 61 -3.57 -19.02 -7.04
N LEU A 62 -2.83 -19.39 -6.00
CA LEU A 62 -2.97 -20.69 -5.33
C LEU A 62 -4.36 -20.84 -4.69
N LEU A 63 -4.80 -19.84 -3.92
CA LEU A 63 -6.10 -19.88 -3.22
C LEU A 63 -7.27 -19.90 -4.20
N VAL A 64 -7.24 -19.03 -5.23
CA VAL A 64 -8.26 -19.00 -6.29
C VAL A 64 -8.25 -20.32 -7.07
N GLY A 65 -7.09 -20.84 -7.42
CA GLY A 65 -6.95 -22.12 -8.11
C GLY A 65 -7.51 -23.29 -7.29
N LEU A 66 -7.20 -23.35 -6.00
CA LEU A 66 -7.72 -24.38 -5.09
C LEU A 66 -9.25 -24.27 -4.96
N ALA A 67 -9.78 -23.07 -4.70
CA ALA A 67 -11.21 -22.84 -4.61
C ALA A 67 -11.94 -23.24 -5.90
N PHE A 68 -11.36 -22.92 -7.06
CA PHE A 68 -11.88 -23.31 -8.36
C PHE A 68 -11.90 -24.82 -8.55
N VAL A 69 -10.80 -25.52 -8.26
CA VAL A 69 -10.73 -26.99 -8.35
C VAL A 69 -11.74 -27.64 -7.41
N CYS A 70 -11.85 -27.18 -6.17
CA CYS A 70 -12.85 -27.64 -5.21
C CYS A 70 -14.27 -27.44 -5.76
N ARG A 71 -14.57 -26.27 -6.33
CA ARG A 71 -15.89 -25.97 -6.90
C ARG A 71 -16.19 -26.89 -8.08
N VAL A 72 -15.26 -27.08 -9.01
CA VAL A 72 -15.47 -27.97 -10.17
C VAL A 72 -15.71 -29.41 -9.72
N ARG A 73 -14.95 -29.90 -8.74
CA ARG A 73 -15.12 -31.26 -8.20
C ARG A 73 -16.44 -31.48 -7.46
N ALA A 74 -16.99 -30.43 -6.83
CA ALA A 74 -18.28 -30.51 -6.16
C ALA A 74 -19.46 -30.70 -7.14
N GLY A 75 -19.31 -30.28 -8.41
CA GLY A 75 -20.36 -30.40 -9.43
C GLY A 75 -21.63 -29.60 -9.09
N GLY A 76 -22.76 -29.92 -9.74
CA GLY A 76 -24.06 -29.30 -9.41
C GLY A 76 -24.09 -27.77 -9.59
N PHE A 77 -23.64 -27.28 -10.74
CA PHE A 77 -23.61 -25.85 -11.03
C PHE A 77 -25.01 -25.23 -11.06
N SER A 78 -25.13 -24.03 -10.52
CA SER A 78 -26.34 -23.23 -10.43
C SER A 78 -26.00 -21.75 -10.59
N LEU A 79 -27.00 -20.92 -10.86
CA LEU A 79 -26.80 -19.46 -10.88
C LEU A 79 -26.41 -18.89 -9.49
N LEU A 80 -26.71 -19.62 -8.40
CA LEU A 80 -26.29 -19.21 -7.06
C LEU A 80 -24.77 -19.24 -6.89
N ASP A 81 -24.04 -19.96 -7.74
CA ASP A 81 -22.57 -19.96 -7.74
C ASP A 81 -21.97 -18.61 -8.12
N LEU A 82 -22.76 -17.71 -8.70
CA LEU A 82 -22.35 -16.34 -8.99
C LEU A 82 -22.45 -15.43 -7.76
N VAL A 83 -23.17 -15.84 -6.70
CA VAL A 83 -23.37 -15.01 -5.50
C VAL A 83 -22.04 -14.62 -4.85
N PRO A 84 -21.07 -15.53 -4.60
CA PRO A 84 -19.78 -15.13 -4.02
C PRO A 84 -19.04 -14.11 -4.88
N ALA A 85 -19.06 -14.27 -6.21
CA ALA A 85 -18.43 -13.32 -7.13
C ALA A 85 -19.13 -11.95 -7.09
N ALA A 86 -20.46 -11.92 -7.07
CA ALA A 86 -21.23 -10.69 -6.94
C ALA A 86 -20.98 -9.98 -5.60
N VAL A 87 -20.92 -10.75 -4.50
CA VAL A 87 -20.58 -10.20 -3.17
C VAL A 87 -19.19 -9.57 -3.20
N VAL A 88 -18.17 -10.29 -3.69
CA VAL A 88 -16.81 -9.73 -3.80
C VAL A 88 -16.80 -8.48 -4.67
N PHE A 89 -17.45 -8.50 -5.83
CA PHE A 89 -17.51 -7.37 -6.75
C PHE A 89 -18.12 -6.11 -6.10
N LEU A 90 -19.19 -6.26 -5.33
CA LEU A 90 -19.88 -5.15 -4.67
C LEU A 90 -19.15 -4.69 -3.40
N TYR A 91 -18.61 -5.63 -2.63
CA TYR A 91 -17.96 -5.35 -1.34
C TYR A 91 -16.55 -4.76 -1.52
N TRP A 92 -15.78 -5.28 -2.47
CA TRP A 92 -14.38 -4.91 -2.70
C TRP A 92 -14.12 -3.41 -2.77
N PRO A 93 -14.85 -2.59 -3.56
CA PRO A 93 -14.58 -1.16 -3.63
C PRO A 93 -14.77 -0.44 -2.30
N VAL A 94 -15.75 -0.87 -1.48
CA VAL A 94 -15.99 -0.29 -0.15
C VAL A 94 -14.86 -0.67 0.80
N GLN A 95 -14.45 -1.94 0.79
CA GLN A 95 -13.34 -2.42 1.61
C GLN A 95 -12.03 -1.72 1.25
N GLU A 96 -11.71 -1.63 -0.05
CA GLU A 96 -10.52 -0.94 -0.54
C GLU A 96 -10.51 0.51 -0.08
N TRP A 97 -11.61 1.24 -0.27
CA TRP A 97 -11.71 2.63 0.14
C TRP A 97 -11.47 2.83 1.63
N LEU A 98 -12.07 1.99 2.49
CA LEU A 98 -11.88 2.05 3.94
C LEU A 98 -10.41 1.79 4.31
N ILE A 99 -9.80 0.76 3.75
CA ILE A 99 -8.38 0.44 3.99
C ILE A 99 -7.50 1.59 3.50
N HIS A 100 -7.78 2.14 2.33
CA HIS A 100 -6.99 3.20 1.72
C HIS A 100 -6.99 4.45 2.61
N VAL A 101 -8.16 4.90 3.04
CA VAL A 101 -8.30 6.13 3.84
C VAL A 101 -7.80 5.92 5.26
N PHE A 102 -8.24 4.86 5.94
CA PHE A 102 -8.01 4.70 7.38
C PHE A 102 -6.72 3.96 7.75
N VAL A 103 -6.20 3.10 6.87
CA VAL A 103 -5.00 2.31 7.13
C VAL A 103 -3.81 2.85 6.34
N LEU A 104 -3.95 2.96 5.01
CA LEU A 104 -2.84 3.32 4.13
C LEU A 104 -2.46 4.81 4.23
N HIS A 105 -3.42 5.69 4.49
CA HIS A 105 -3.18 7.12 4.70
C HIS A 105 -3.18 7.57 6.17
N ALA A 106 -3.10 6.63 7.12
CA ALA A 106 -3.00 6.98 8.52
C ALA A 106 -1.75 7.83 8.78
N LYS A 107 -1.95 8.94 9.52
CA LYS A 107 -0.86 9.83 9.92
C LYS A 107 -0.11 9.24 11.11
N PRO A 108 1.20 9.55 11.26
CA PRO A 108 1.89 9.28 12.50
C PRO A 108 1.15 9.91 13.68
N PHE A 109 1.08 9.20 14.80
CA PHE A 109 0.40 9.67 16.01
C PHE A 109 1.33 9.54 17.22
N VAL A 110 1.08 10.33 18.26
CA VAL A 110 1.87 10.30 19.50
C VAL A 110 1.12 9.52 20.55
N LEU A 111 1.80 8.54 21.16
CA LEU A 111 1.28 7.77 22.28
C LEU A 111 2.38 7.65 23.33
N PHE A 112 2.06 7.97 24.60
CA PHE A 112 3.03 8.00 25.70
C PHE A 112 4.32 8.81 25.39
N GLY A 113 4.17 9.96 24.72
CA GLY A 113 5.30 10.82 24.34
C GLY A 113 6.20 10.28 23.23
N ARG A 114 5.83 9.15 22.60
CA ARG A 114 6.55 8.56 21.46
C ARG A 114 5.72 8.69 20.20
N THR A 115 6.35 9.06 19.09
CA THR A 115 5.72 9.08 17.77
C THR A 115 5.73 7.69 17.17
N PHE A 116 4.54 7.18 16.84
CA PHE A 116 4.33 5.93 16.13
C PHE A 116 3.98 6.23 14.68
N ASP A 117 4.80 5.72 13.77
CA ASP A 117 4.54 5.72 12.34
C ASP A 117 4.53 4.26 11.87
N LEU A 118 3.35 3.76 11.53
CA LEU A 118 3.14 2.35 11.26
C LEU A 118 3.77 1.95 9.91
N PRO A 119 4.28 0.71 9.76
CA PRO A 119 4.97 0.29 8.55
C PRO A 119 4.13 0.42 7.27
N VAL A 120 2.84 0.07 7.34
CA VAL A 120 1.93 0.08 6.18
C VAL A 120 1.72 1.49 5.62
N PRO A 121 1.26 2.49 6.40
CA PRO A 121 1.12 3.86 5.88
C PRO A 121 2.47 4.50 5.48
N ARG A 122 3.59 4.14 6.12
CA ARG A 122 4.92 4.55 5.66
C ARG A 122 5.24 4.01 4.27
N SER A 123 5.02 2.71 4.07
CA SER A 123 5.23 2.05 2.78
C SER A 123 4.32 2.63 1.68
N HIS A 124 3.07 2.97 2.01
CA HIS A 124 2.14 3.59 1.06
C HIS A 124 2.62 4.97 0.62
N ARG A 125 3.12 5.80 1.55
CA ARG A 125 3.71 7.11 1.19
C ARG A 125 4.93 6.96 0.30
N ALA A 126 5.77 5.94 0.52
CA ALA A 126 6.90 5.64 -0.36
C ALA A 126 6.42 5.25 -1.76
N HIS A 127 5.35 4.45 -1.88
CA HIS A 127 4.74 4.12 -3.15
C HIS A 127 4.22 5.36 -3.90
N HIS A 128 3.58 6.32 -3.20
CA HIS A 128 3.17 7.59 -3.82
C HIS A 128 4.34 8.42 -4.36
N GLN A 129 5.53 8.29 -3.78
CA GLN A 129 6.74 8.97 -4.25
C GLN A 129 7.36 8.28 -5.47
N ASP A 130 7.23 6.96 -5.58
CA ASP A 130 7.77 6.14 -6.67
C ASP A 130 6.78 5.03 -7.08
N PRO A 131 5.69 5.38 -7.81
CA PRO A 131 4.58 4.47 -8.06
C PRO A 131 4.94 3.30 -8.99
N TRP A 132 6.08 3.40 -9.67
CA TRP A 132 6.55 2.45 -10.67
C TRP A 132 7.49 1.39 -10.10
N ASN A 133 7.86 1.53 -8.83
CA ASN A 133 8.76 0.62 -8.15
C ASN A 133 8.03 -0.64 -7.70
N TYR A 134 8.18 -1.70 -8.48
CA TYR A 134 7.56 -2.99 -8.20
C TYR A 134 8.05 -3.65 -6.90
N HIS A 135 9.18 -3.24 -6.31
CA HIS A 135 9.63 -3.76 -5.01
C HIS A 135 8.73 -3.33 -3.84
N ILE A 136 8.01 -2.22 -3.98
CA ILE A 136 7.10 -1.66 -2.97
C ILE A 136 5.64 -1.69 -3.41
N LEU A 137 5.36 -2.19 -4.61
CA LEU A 137 4.01 -2.30 -5.19
C LEU A 137 3.21 -3.49 -4.61
N PHE A 138 3.88 -4.61 -4.34
CA PHE A 138 3.23 -5.85 -3.92
C PHE A 138 3.12 -5.96 -2.40
N ILE A 139 2.01 -6.54 -1.93
CA ILE A 139 1.78 -6.79 -0.51
C ILE A 139 2.84 -7.78 0.00
N PRO A 140 3.62 -7.45 1.04
CA PRO A 140 4.63 -8.34 1.56
C PRO A 140 3.98 -9.50 2.34
N LEU A 141 4.59 -10.70 2.27
CA LEU A 141 3.95 -11.91 2.83
C LEU A 141 3.71 -11.84 4.34
N HIS A 142 4.56 -11.14 5.09
CA HIS A 142 4.36 -10.98 6.52
C HIS A 142 3.07 -10.21 6.85
N SER A 143 2.49 -9.48 5.88
CA SER A 143 1.22 -8.82 6.06
C SER A 143 0.04 -9.75 6.30
N TYR A 144 0.13 -10.98 5.78
CA TYR A 144 -0.96 -11.93 5.94
C TYR A 144 -1.10 -12.46 7.38
N LEU A 145 -0.05 -12.35 8.22
CA LEU A 145 -0.06 -12.86 9.59
C LEU A 145 -0.98 -12.07 10.53
N TYR A 146 -1.22 -10.79 10.23
CA TYR A 146 -2.07 -9.92 11.05
C TYR A 146 -3.42 -9.62 10.39
N THR A 147 -3.77 -10.33 9.31
CA THR A 147 -5.08 -10.26 8.63
C THR A 147 -5.98 -11.47 8.88
N LEU A 148 -5.49 -12.49 9.60
CA LEU A 148 -6.26 -13.64 10.08
C LEU A 148 -6.84 -13.35 11.47
#